data_AF-A0A7G3BYR4-F1
#
_entry.id   AF-A0A7G3BYR4-F1
#
_cell.length_a   1.000
_cell.length_b   1.000
_cell.length_c   1.000
_cell.angle_alpha   90.00
_cell.angle_beta   90.00
_cell.angle_gamma   90.00
#
_symmetry.space_group_name_H-M   'P 1'
#
loop_
_entity.id
_entity.type
_entity.pdbx_description
1 polymer ?
#
loop_
_entity_poly.entity_id
_entity_poly.type
_entity_poly.pdbx_seq_one_letter_code
_entity_poly.pdbx_strand_id
1 'polypeptide(L)'
;MSAITPYDWAIIAFVIGVTFLCVFMLTVPLLLGGKAWGRAKQEQFESGVVSAGGARIRLSAKFYLVAIFFVVFDLEALYLYAWATSVREVGWVGFATAAVFILVLLIGLIYELSTGALNWAPSDRRKAAGIKTNIGSPNMNIADITRFNNIEELVVDPTGHIPAQSSGRVKSKTPTTSSSEQE
;
A
#
# COMPACT_ATOMS: atom_id res chain seq x y z
N MET A 1 17.88 34.90 -38.94
CA MET A 1 18.25 34.94 -37.51
C MET A 1 16.94 35.10 -36.74
N SER A 2 16.35 33.99 -36.29
CA SER A 2 15.13 34.01 -35.49
C SER A 2 15.43 34.68 -34.15
N ALA A 3 14.77 35.80 -33.87
CA ALA A 3 14.88 36.49 -32.60
C ALA A 3 14.34 35.57 -31.49
N ILE A 4 15.15 35.35 -30.45
CA ILE A 4 14.71 34.66 -29.23
C ILE A 4 13.60 35.51 -28.63
N THR A 5 12.43 34.91 -28.48
CA THR A 5 11.27 35.60 -27.93
C THR A 5 11.26 35.52 -26.40
N PRO A 6 10.44 36.34 -25.71
CA PRO A 6 10.35 36.27 -24.24
C PRO A 6 9.90 34.90 -23.70
N TYR A 7 9.10 34.13 -24.45
CA TYR A 7 8.68 32.79 -24.03
C TYR A 7 9.84 31.79 -24.07
N ASP A 8 10.72 31.90 -25.06
CA ASP A 8 11.93 31.08 -25.16
C ASP A 8 12.84 31.31 -23.93
N TRP A 9 12.98 32.56 -23.51
CA TRP A 9 13.74 32.90 -22.32
C TRP A 9 13.14 32.32 -21.04
N ALA A 10 11.81 32.37 -20.89
CA ALA A 10 11.13 31.80 -19.74
C ALA A 10 11.32 30.28 -19.66
N ILE A 11 11.24 29.57 -20.79
CA ILE A 11 11.47 28.12 -20.86
C ILE A 11 12.93 27.80 -20.50
N ILE A 12 13.89 28.52 -21.07
CA ILE A 12 15.32 28.33 -20.79
C ILE A 12 15.61 28.55 -19.30
N ALA A 13 15.10 29.66 -18.72
CA ALA A 13 15.28 29.97 -17.31
C ALA A 13 14.67 28.89 -16.40
N PHE A 14 13.48 28.39 -16.74
CA PHE A 14 12.83 27.31 -16.01
C PHE A 14 13.64 26.02 -16.03
N VAL A 15 14.10 25.58 -17.21
CA VAL A 15 14.90 24.35 -17.37
C VAL A 15 16.21 24.44 -16.61
N ILE A 16 16.91 25.58 -16.71
CA ILE A 16 18.16 25.83 -15.97
C ILE A 16 17.88 25.81 -14.47
N GLY A 17 16.82 26.49 -14.01
CA GLY A 17 16.45 26.55 -12.61
C GLY A 17 16.16 25.17 -12.01
N VAL A 18 15.34 24.35 -12.69
CA VAL A 18 15.02 22.98 -12.24
C VAL A 18 16.27 22.10 -12.23
N THR A 19 17.08 22.16 -13.28
CA THR A 19 18.31 21.35 -13.38
C THR A 19 19.29 21.74 -12.27
N PHE A 20 19.50 23.04 -12.06
CA PHE A 20 20.36 23.55 -10.99
C PHE A 20 19.86 23.11 -9.62
N LEU A 21 18.56 23.22 -9.35
CA LEU A 21 17.97 22.79 -8.08
C LEU A 21 18.18 21.29 -7.84
N CYS A 22 17.94 20.45 -8.84
CA CYS A 22 18.17 19.01 -8.75
C CYS A 22 19.65 18.68 -8.47
N VAL A 23 20.58 19.30 -9.21
CA VAL A 23 22.01 19.09 -9.01
C VAL A 23 22.44 19.57 -7.62
N PHE A 24 21.97 20.73 -7.17
CA PHE A 24 22.27 21.27 -5.85
C PHE A 24 21.76 20.35 -4.74
N MET A 25 20.50 19.89 -4.83
CA MET A 25 19.88 18.97 -3.86
C MET A 25 20.58 17.61 -3.78
N LEU A 26 21.14 17.12 -4.88
CA LEU A 26 21.95 15.90 -4.85
C LEU A 26 23.36 16.18 -4.32
N THR A 27 24.00 17.26 -4.75
CA THR A 27 25.42 17.51 -4.49
C THR A 27 25.67 17.94 -3.04
N VAL A 28 24.86 18.83 -2.48
CA VAL A 28 25.07 19.35 -1.11
C VAL A 28 25.06 18.23 -0.06
N PRO A 29 24.07 17.32 -0.01
CA PRO A 29 24.09 16.19 0.92
C PRO A 29 25.23 15.21 0.68
N LEU A 30 25.70 15.06 -0.57
CA LEU A 30 26.86 14.22 -0.86
C LEU A 30 28.17 14.81 -0.32
N LEU A 31 28.33 16.15 -0.30
CA LEU A 31 29.53 16.80 0.24
C LEU A 31 29.47 16.96 1.77
N LEU A 32 28.30 17.29 2.33
CA LEU A 32 28.14 17.55 3.76
C LEU A 32 27.80 16.28 4.57
N GLY A 33 27.34 15.22 3.91
CA GLY A 33 26.92 13.98 4.56
C GLY A 33 28.11 13.06 4.90
N GLY A 34 28.16 12.58 6.15
CA GLY A 34 29.14 11.58 6.58
C GLY A 34 28.92 10.24 5.88
N LYS A 35 29.88 9.82 5.06
CA LYS A 35 29.82 8.52 4.36
C LYS A 35 30.29 7.39 5.26
N ALA A 36 29.35 6.72 5.93
CA ALA A 36 29.62 5.48 6.66
C ALA A 36 29.46 4.26 5.74
N TRP A 37 30.55 3.53 5.51
CA TRP A 37 30.54 2.27 4.77
C TRP A 37 30.50 1.08 5.74
N GLY A 38 29.46 0.27 5.66
CA GLY A 38 29.32 -0.96 6.43
C GLY A 38 28.53 -1.99 5.62
N ARG A 39 28.96 -3.25 5.65
CA ARG A 39 28.37 -4.33 4.86
C ARG A 39 26.87 -4.50 5.12
N ALA A 40 26.46 -4.41 6.39
CA ALA A 40 25.07 -4.47 6.81
C ALA A 40 24.20 -3.26 6.35
N LYS A 41 24.80 -2.10 6.02
CA LYS A 41 24.07 -0.93 5.49
C LYS A 41 23.72 -1.10 4.00
N GLN A 42 24.44 -1.97 3.30
CA GLN A 42 24.23 -2.26 1.87
C GLN A 42 23.35 -3.49 1.63
N GLU A 43 22.94 -4.18 2.69
CA GLU A 43 22.03 -5.32 2.62
C GLU A 43 20.57 -4.85 2.75
N GLN A 44 19.66 -5.51 2.02
CA GLN A 44 18.24 -5.20 2.07
C GLN A 44 17.68 -5.51 3.46
N PHE A 45 17.01 -4.54 4.08
CA PHE A 45 16.46 -4.73 5.41
C PHE A 45 15.21 -5.61 5.36
N GLU A 46 15.26 -6.77 6.03
CA GLU A 46 14.12 -7.69 6.14
C GLU A 46 13.94 -8.15 7.60
N SER A 47 14.06 -7.25 8.57
CA SER A 47 13.89 -7.56 10.01
C SER A 47 14.81 -8.67 10.55
N GLY A 48 16.02 -8.80 9.99
CA GLY A 48 17.03 -9.75 10.45
C GLY A 48 17.06 -11.09 9.71
N VAL A 49 16.20 -11.31 8.71
CA VAL A 49 16.38 -12.41 7.74
C VAL A 49 17.18 -11.95 6.53
N VAL A 50 18.07 -12.81 6.05
CA VAL A 50 18.77 -12.61 4.77
C VAL A 50 17.73 -12.63 3.66
N SER A 51 17.71 -11.59 2.83
CA SER A 51 16.73 -11.47 1.76
C SER A 51 16.86 -12.65 0.80
N ALA A 52 15.91 -13.58 0.90
CA ALA A 52 15.89 -14.83 0.16
C ALA A 52 14.69 -14.82 -0.78
N GLY A 53 14.88 -14.21 -1.94
CA GLY A 53 13.85 -14.17 -2.97
C GLY A 53 14.32 -13.41 -4.20
N GLY A 54 14.09 -13.97 -5.38
CA GLY A 54 14.35 -13.24 -6.63
C GLY A 54 13.38 -12.07 -6.78
N ALA A 55 13.83 -10.97 -7.39
CA ALA A 55 13.02 -9.77 -7.69
C ALA A 55 11.83 -10.02 -8.65
N ARG A 56 11.58 -11.27 -9.06
CA ARG A 56 10.49 -11.67 -9.94
C ARG A 56 9.31 -12.20 -9.14
N ILE A 57 8.68 -11.30 -8.39
CA ILE A 57 7.34 -11.54 -7.84
C ILE A 57 6.31 -11.35 -8.95
N ARG A 58 5.38 -12.30 -9.08
CA ARG A 58 4.23 -12.19 -9.99
C ARG A 58 3.24 -11.21 -9.38
N LEU A 59 3.36 -9.94 -9.76
CA LEU A 59 2.36 -8.93 -9.43
C LEU A 59 1.04 -9.28 -10.11
N SER A 60 -0.07 -8.96 -9.43
CA SER A 60 -1.42 -9.22 -9.94
C SER A 60 -1.63 -8.52 -11.28
N ALA A 61 -2.24 -9.21 -12.25
CA ALA A 61 -2.60 -8.66 -13.57
C ALA A 61 -3.50 -7.41 -13.48
N LYS A 62 -4.16 -7.18 -12.34
CA LYS A 62 -4.98 -6.00 -12.08
C LYS A 62 -4.23 -4.68 -12.26
N PHE A 63 -2.94 -4.62 -11.88
CA PHE A 63 -2.14 -3.40 -12.07
C PHE A 63 -1.92 -3.06 -13.55
N TYR A 64 -1.78 -4.09 -14.38
CA TYR A 64 -1.63 -3.92 -15.82
C TYR A 64 -2.92 -3.42 -16.48
N LEU A 65 -4.08 -3.95 -16.07
CA LEU A 65 -5.39 -3.50 -16.58
C LEU A 65 -5.63 -2.01 -16.30
N VAL A 66 -5.31 -1.54 -15.09
CA VAL A 66 -5.41 -0.10 -14.76
C VAL A 66 -4.46 0.74 -15.62
N ALA A 67 -3.23 0.27 -15.85
CA ALA A 67 -2.25 0.98 -16.66
C ALA A 67 -2.66 1.11 -18.13
N ILE A 68 -3.14 0.02 -18.75
CA ILE A 68 -3.56 0.07 -20.15
C ILE A 68 -4.83 0.91 -20.33
N PHE A 69 -5.76 0.87 -19.35
CA PHE A 69 -6.94 1.71 -19.35
C PHE A 69 -6.58 3.20 -19.21
N PHE A 70 -5.62 3.53 -18.34
CA PHE A 70 -5.13 4.90 -18.21
C PHE A 70 -4.58 5.45 -19.53
N VAL A 71 -3.78 4.65 -20.26
CA VAL A 71 -3.23 5.04 -21.56
C VAL A 71 -4.34 5.29 -22.58
N VAL A 72 -5.34 4.42 -22.65
CA VAL A 72 -6.47 4.60 -23.58
C VAL A 72 -7.25 5.87 -23.21
N PHE A 73 -7.62 6.05 -21.94
CA PHE A 73 -8.36 7.23 -21.50
C PHE A 73 -7.60 8.54 -21.71
N ASP A 74 -6.27 8.54 -21.51
CA ASP A 74 -5.40 9.69 -21.73
C ASP A 74 -5.32 10.08 -23.23
N LEU A 75 -5.20 9.08 -24.11
CA LEU A 75 -5.25 9.32 -25.57
C LEU A 75 -6.58 9.93 -26.00
N GLU A 76 -7.67 9.52 -25.38
CA GLU A 76 -9.00 9.99 -25.73
C GLU A 76 -9.25 11.42 -25.22
N ALA A 77 -8.71 11.75 -24.03
CA ALA A 77 -8.67 13.12 -23.55
C ALA A 77 -7.87 14.03 -24.50
N LEU A 78 -6.75 13.55 -25.05
CA LEU A 78 -5.99 14.26 -26.07
C LEU A 78 -6.82 14.51 -27.35
N TYR A 79 -7.57 13.51 -27.83
CA TYR A 79 -8.47 13.68 -28.97
C TYR A 79 -9.58 14.70 -28.70
N LEU A 80 -10.19 14.64 -27.52
CA LEU A 80 -11.21 15.61 -27.12
C LEU A 80 -10.63 17.01 -26.97
N TYR A 81 -9.39 17.15 -26.51
CA TYR A 81 -8.69 18.43 -26.47
C TYR A 81 -8.48 19.01 -27.88
N ALA A 82 -8.00 18.20 -28.83
CA ALA A 82 -7.83 18.63 -30.22
C ALA A 82 -9.15 19.00 -30.89
N TRP A 83 -10.23 18.29 -30.59
CA TRP A 83 -11.58 18.68 -31.02
C TRP A 83 -12.05 19.98 -30.35
N ALA A 84 -11.79 20.15 -29.05
CA ALA A 84 -12.23 21.32 -28.29
C ALA A 84 -11.62 22.64 -28.81
N THR A 85 -10.38 22.62 -29.34
CA THR A 85 -9.76 23.81 -29.95
C THR A 85 -10.44 24.25 -31.24
N SER A 86 -11.07 23.33 -31.97
CA SER A 86 -11.71 23.59 -33.28
C SER A 86 -13.24 23.46 -33.26
N VAL A 87 -13.87 23.36 -32.08
CA VAL A 87 -15.31 23.07 -31.92
C VAL A 87 -16.24 23.99 -32.73
N ARG A 88 -15.84 25.25 -32.92
CA ARG A 88 -16.58 26.25 -33.71
C ARG A 88 -16.58 25.96 -35.21
N GLU A 89 -15.55 25.30 -35.71
CA GLU A 89 -15.35 25.03 -37.14
C GLU A 89 -16.02 23.72 -37.56
N VAL A 90 -15.98 22.70 -36.68
CA VAL A 90 -16.53 21.36 -36.98
C VAL A 90 -18.06 21.28 -36.76
N GLY A 91 -18.64 22.20 -36.00
CA GLY A 91 -20.08 22.32 -35.80
C GLY A 91 -20.74 21.06 -35.24
N TRP A 92 -21.98 20.80 -35.66
CA TRP A 92 -22.81 19.71 -35.11
C TRP A 92 -22.26 18.31 -35.42
N VAL A 93 -21.57 18.15 -36.56
CA VAL A 93 -20.97 16.86 -36.94
C VAL A 93 -19.81 16.54 -36.01
N GLY A 94 -18.94 17.50 -35.71
CA GLY A 94 -17.86 17.31 -34.74
C GLY A 94 -18.37 17.00 -33.34
N PHE A 95 -19.43 17.68 -32.92
CA PHE A 95 -20.10 17.39 -31.64
C PHE A 95 -20.65 15.96 -31.57
N ALA A 96 -21.35 15.50 -32.61
CA ALA A 96 -21.88 14.14 -32.65
C ALA A 96 -20.75 13.09 -32.59
N THR A 97 -19.65 13.32 -33.32
CA THR A 97 -18.46 12.44 -33.27
C THR A 97 -17.85 12.40 -31.87
N ALA A 98 -17.63 13.55 -31.23
CA ALA A 98 -17.09 13.62 -29.87
C ALA A 98 -18.02 12.98 -28.83
N ALA A 99 -19.35 13.14 -28.98
CA ALA A 99 -20.34 12.52 -28.10
C ALA A 99 -20.34 10.99 -28.23
N VAL A 100 -20.27 10.45 -29.45
CA VAL A 100 -20.16 8.99 -29.67
C VAL A 100 -18.85 8.45 -29.10
N PHE A 101 -17.75 9.18 -29.28
CA PHE A 101 -16.44 8.81 -28.74
C PHE A 101 -16.45 8.68 -27.22
N ILE A 102 -17.00 9.68 -26.52
CA ILE A 102 -17.20 9.64 -25.06
C ILE A 102 -18.10 8.47 -24.64
N LEU A 103 -19.17 8.20 -25.40
CA LEU A 103 -20.13 7.14 -25.07
C LEU A 103 -19.50 5.75 -25.15
N VAL A 104 -18.66 5.50 -26.17
CA VAL A 104 -17.93 4.23 -26.31
C VAL A 104 -17.02 3.99 -25.10
N LEU A 105 -16.29 5.02 -24.64
CA LEU A 105 -15.48 4.92 -23.43
C LEU A 105 -16.29 4.72 -22.17
N LEU A 106 -17.43 5.40 -22.05
CA LEU A 106 -18.31 5.25 -20.90
C LEU A 106 -18.76 3.80 -20.76
N ILE A 107 -19.11 3.14 -21.88
CA ILE A 107 -19.45 1.72 -21.90
C ILE A 107 -18.26 0.86 -21.46
N GLY A 108 -17.06 1.12 -21.98
CA GLY A 108 -15.85 0.40 -21.58
C GLY A 108 -15.53 0.56 -20.09
N LEU A 109 -15.68 1.77 -19.55
CA LEU A 109 -15.48 2.06 -18.13
C LEU A 109 -16.51 1.34 -17.25
N ILE A 110 -17.79 1.38 -17.62
CA ILE A 110 -18.86 0.69 -16.88
C ILE A 110 -18.60 -0.83 -16.90
N TYR A 111 -18.19 -1.38 -18.04
CA TYR A 111 -17.87 -2.80 -18.17
C TYR A 111 -16.71 -3.21 -17.23
N GLU A 112 -15.63 -2.44 -17.20
CA GLU A 112 -14.46 -2.73 -16.35
C GLU A 112 -14.79 -2.60 -14.86
N LEU A 113 -15.57 -1.58 -14.48
CA LEU A 113 -16.08 -1.41 -13.11
C LEU A 113 -16.97 -2.59 -12.70
N SER A 114 -17.84 -3.06 -13.59
CA SER A 114 -18.74 -4.20 -13.32
C SER A 114 -17.98 -5.53 -13.19
N THR A 115 -16.88 -5.70 -13.91
CA THR A 115 -16.03 -6.91 -13.89
C THR A 115 -15.23 -7.02 -12.58
N GLY A 116 -15.18 -5.96 -11.76
CA GLY A 116 -14.51 -5.99 -10.46
C GLY A 116 -12.99 -6.10 -10.58
N ALA A 117 -12.42 -5.73 -11.74
CA ALA A 117 -10.97 -5.66 -11.94
C ALA A 117 -10.31 -4.67 -10.96
N LEU A 118 -11.10 -3.69 -10.50
CA LEU A 118 -10.73 -2.71 -9.48
C LEU A 118 -11.06 -3.16 -8.04
N ASN A 119 -11.39 -4.44 -7.78
CA ASN A 119 -11.59 -4.90 -6.41
C ASN A 119 -10.25 -5.37 -5.82
N TRP A 120 -9.65 -4.49 -5.00
CA TRP A 120 -8.37 -4.67 -4.30
C TRP A 120 -8.52 -5.28 -2.92
N ALA A 121 -9.75 -5.50 -2.45
CA ALA A 121 -9.95 -6.26 -1.23
C ALA A 121 -9.46 -7.69 -1.47
N PRO A 122 -8.52 -8.23 -0.67
CA PRO A 122 -8.36 -9.66 -0.59
C PRO A 122 -9.73 -10.18 -0.18
N SER A 123 -10.45 -10.83 -1.09
CA SER A 123 -11.51 -11.72 -0.64
C SER A 123 -10.77 -12.76 0.20
N ASP A 124 -10.82 -12.62 1.51
CA ASP A 124 -10.43 -13.67 2.44
C ASP A 124 -11.29 -14.87 2.05
N ARG A 125 -10.80 -15.68 1.11
CA ARG A 125 -11.50 -16.85 0.60
C ARG A 125 -11.82 -17.79 1.76
N ARG A 126 -11.01 -17.70 2.82
CA ARG A 126 -11.19 -18.32 4.15
C ARG A 126 -12.41 -17.81 4.93
N LYS A 127 -12.66 -16.49 4.97
CA LYS A 127 -13.87 -15.93 5.61
C LYS A 127 -15.13 -16.25 4.81
N ALA A 128 -15.07 -16.15 3.48
CA ALA A 128 -16.18 -16.50 2.59
C ALA A 128 -16.55 -18.00 2.66
N ALA A 129 -15.59 -18.88 2.95
CA ALA A 129 -15.80 -20.32 3.13
C ALA A 129 -16.24 -20.73 4.54
N GLY A 130 -16.36 -19.79 5.50
CA GLY A 130 -16.78 -20.10 6.88
C GLY A 130 -15.85 -21.06 7.64
N ILE A 131 -14.61 -21.25 7.18
CA ILE A 131 -13.70 -22.25 7.74
C ILE A 131 -13.14 -21.72 9.06
N LYS A 132 -13.54 -22.33 10.19
CA LYS A 132 -12.85 -22.18 11.46
C LYS A 132 -11.43 -22.70 11.30
N THR A 133 -10.45 -21.82 11.44
CA THR A 133 -9.04 -22.19 11.31
C THR A 133 -8.55 -22.81 12.61
N ASN A 134 -8.58 -24.14 12.72
CA ASN A 134 -7.75 -24.84 13.70
C ASN A 134 -6.30 -24.75 13.22
N ILE A 135 -5.50 -23.94 13.91
CA ILE A 135 -4.06 -23.84 13.65
C ILE A 135 -3.38 -24.43 14.89
N GLY A 136 -2.82 -25.63 14.74
CA GLY A 136 -2.21 -26.40 15.84
C GLY A 136 -2.88 -27.75 16.07
N SER A 137 -3.01 -28.15 17.34
CA SER A 137 -3.59 -29.44 17.77
C SER A 137 -5.08 -29.57 17.38
N PRO A 138 -5.60 -30.78 17.09
CA PRO A 138 -6.98 -31.00 16.62
C PRO A 138 -8.10 -30.36 17.45
N ASN A 139 -7.83 -30.02 18.72
CA ASN A 139 -8.78 -29.36 19.64
C ASN A 139 -8.50 -27.87 19.91
N MET A 140 -7.55 -27.22 19.24
CA MET A 140 -7.23 -25.81 19.51
C MET A 140 -7.97 -24.84 18.59
N ASN A 141 -8.92 -24.11 19.17
CA ASN A 141 -9.70 -23.07 18.51
C ASN A 141 -9.19 -21.68 18.92
N ILE A 142 -8.87 -20.84 17.94
CA ILE A 142 -8.31 -19.50 18.13
C ILE A 142 -9.26 -18.58 18.91
N ALA A 143 -10.58 -18.80 18.80
CA ALA A 143 -11.58 -18.02 19.53
C ALA A 143 -11.44 -18.17 21.06
N ASP A 144 -10.98 -19.34 21.52
CA ASP A 144 -10.77 -19.59 22.95
C ASP A 144 -9.47 -18.94 23.44
N ILE A 145 -8.47 -18.78 22.57
CA ILE A 145 -7.22 -18.06 22.91
C ILE A 145 -7.48 -16.57 23.07
N THR A 146 -8.37 -15.95 22.29
CA THR A 146 -8.63 -14.50 22.42
C THR A 146 -9.67 -14.16 23.49
N ARG A 147 -10.33 -15.16 24.07
CA ARG A 147 -11.36 -15.00 25.09
C ARG A 147 -10.69 -14.89 26.46
N PHE A 148 -10.16 -13.72 26.76
CA PHE A 148 -9.65 -13.42 28.09
C PHE A 148 -10.68 -12.62 28.87
N ASN A 149 -11.08 -13.12 30.04
CA ASN A 149 -12.05 -12.44 30.90
C ASN A 149 -11.36 -11.49 31.89
N ASN A 150 -10.07 -11.72 32.16
CA ASN A 150 -9.25 -11.02 33.15
C ASN A 150 -7.75 -11.09 32.81
N ILE A 151 -6.97 -10.10 33.28
CA ILE A 151 -5.53 -9.93 32.94
C ILE A 151 -4.66 -11.05 33.54
N GLU A 152 -5.15 -11.73 34.58
CA GLU A 152 -4.48 -12.87 35.20
C GLU A 152 -4.44 -14.09 34.26
N GLU A 153 -5.39 -14.21 33.34
CA GLU A 153 -5.49 -15.29 32.36
C GLU A 153 -4.42 -15.16 31.26
N LEU A 154 -3.93 -13.95 30.99
CA LEU A 154 -2.82 -13.69 30.05
C LEU A 154 -1.46 -14.15 30.58
N VAL A 155 -1.37 -14.49 31.86
CA VAL A 155 -0.13 -14.87 32.54
C VAL A 155 -0.02 -16.39 32.72
N VAL A 156 -1.11 -17.13 32.55
CA VAL A 156 -1.16 -18.59 32.72
C VAL A 156 -1.28 -19.23 31.34
N ASP A 157 -0.36 -20.13 31.01
CA ASP A 157 -0.41 -20.90 29.77
C ASP A 157 -1.70 -21.76 29.74
N PRO A 158 -2.32 -22.06 28.58
CA PRO A 158 -3.45 -23.00 28.44
C PRO A 158 -3.30 -24.37 29.11
N THR A 159 -2.09 -24.75 29.55
CA THR A 159 -1.81 -25.94 30.36
C THR A 159 -1.96 -25.73 31.88
N GLY A 160 -2.32 -24.51 32.33
CA GLY A 160 -2.45 -24.14 33.73
C GLY A 160 -1.13 -23.75 34.41
N HIS A 161 -0.03 -23.67 33.66
CA HIS A 161 1.29 -23.37 34.20
C HIS A 161 1.71 -21.92 33.98
N ILE A 162 2.29 -21.32 35.01
CA ILE A 162 2.87 -19.97 34.94
C ILE A 162 4.25 -20.09 34.30
N PRO A 163 4.55 -19.38 33.19
CA PRO A 163 5.87 -19.45 32.57
C PRO A 163 6.93 -18.94 33.56
N ALA A 164 8.11 -19.59 33.58
CA ALA A 164 9.18 -19.30 34.54
C ALA A 164 9.62 -17.83 34.57
N GLN A 165 9.42 -17.08 33.48
CA GLN A 165 9.69 -15.64 33.38
C GLN A 165 8.71 -14.76 34.19
N SER A 166 7.49 -15.23 34.44
CA SER A 166 6.45 -14.55 35.24
C SER A 166 6.52 -14.90 36.73
N SER A 167 7.01 -16.10 37.06
CA SER A 167 7.05 -16.65 38.42
C SER A 167 7.76 -15.76 39.46
N GLY A 168 8.66 -14.87 39.04
CA GLY A 168 9.36 -13.95 39.95
C GLY A 168 8.52 -12.75 40.40
N ARG A 169 7.43 -12.41 39.70
CA ARG A 169 6.67 -11.16 39.92
C ARG A 169 5.34 -11.36 40.68
N VAL A 170 4.85 -12.60 40.78
CA VAL A 170 3.56 -12.94 41.41
C VAL A 170 3.65 -13.15 42.93
N LYS A 171 4.87 -13.31 43.49
CA LYS A 171 5.05 -13.68 44.90
C LYS A 171 4.80 -12.56 45.93
N SER A 172 4.15 -11.45 45.57
CA SER A 172 4.02 -10.27 46.45
C SER A 172 2.60 -9.90 46.89
N LYS A 173 1.57 -10.71 46.62
CA LYS A 173 0.24 -10.48 47.23
C LYS A 173 -0.46 -11.79 47.57
N THR A 174 -0.15 -12.32 48.75
CA THR A 174 -1.07 -13.22 49.46
C THR A 174 -1.71 -12.39 50.58
N PRO A 175 -3.02 -12.09 50.53
CA PRO A 175 -3.74 -11.60 51.70
C PRO A 175 -3.96 -12.80 52.64
N THR A 176 -3.36 -12.75 53.81
CA THR A 176 -3.61 -13.71 54.90
C THR A 176 -5.05 -13.54 55.37
N THR A 177 -5.92 -14.49 55.04
CA THR A 177 -7.17 -14.70 55.77
C THR A 177 -7.10 -16.11 56.34
N SER A 178 -6.81 -16.19 57.64
CA SER A 178 -7.01 -17.40 58.43
C SER A 178 -7.74 -17.00 59.71
N SER A 179 -9.04 -17.26 59.73
CA SER A 179 -9.82 -17.34 60.95
C SER A 179 -10.31 -18.79 61.07
N SER A 180 -9.81 -19.51 62.07
CA SER A 180 -10.49 -20.66 62.68
C SER A 180 -9.86 -20.98 64.04
N GLU A 181 -10.64 -20.75 65.09
CA GLU A 181 -10.92 -21.68 66.20
C GLU A 181 -9.80 -22.20 67.14
N GLN A 182 -10.11 -22.05 68.44
CA GLN A 182 -9.73 -22.86 69.62
C GLN A 182 -8.32 -22.69 70.19
N GLU A 183 -8.16 -21.77 71.16
CA GLU A 183 -8.23 -22.03 72.63
C GLU A 183 -8.44 -20.69 73.37
#